data_AF-A0A2E2AEM2-F1
#
_entry.id   AF-A0A2E2AEM2-F1
#
_cell.length_a   1.000
_cell.length_b   1.000
_cell.length_c   1.000
_cell.angle_alpha   90.00
_cell.angle_beta   90.00
_cell.angle_gamma   90.00
#
_symmetry.space_group_name_H-M   'P 1'
#
loop_
_entity.id
_entity.type
_entity.pdbx_description
1 polymer ?
#
loop_
_entity_poly.entity_id
_entity_poly.type
_entity_poly.pdbx_seq_one_letter_code
_entity_poly.pdbx_strand_id
1 'polypeptide(L)' 'MSPRYYLFTATLVAVLTLVISWWKQKRTSREIFWVMVKVISVLAVIVSVILGVAQLLAFYGIAQSGFFL' A
#
# COMPACT_ATOMS: atom_id res chain seq x y z
N MET A 1 21.46 2.45 42.97
CA MET A 1 21.27 2.01 41.57
C MET A 1 22.48 2.45 40.76
N SER A 2 23.17 1.55 40.07
CA SER A 2 24.47 1.89 39.46
C SER A 2 24.30 2.60 38.10
N PRO A 3 25.07 3.68 37.82
CA PRO A 3 25.04 4.40 36.53
C PRO A 3 25.27 3.51 35.29
N ARG A 4 25.86 2.34 35.50
CA ARG A 4 26.16 1.35 34.46
C ARG A 4 24.89 0.83 33.77
N TYR A 5 23.79 0.72 34.52
CA TYR A 5 22.51 0.27 33.96
C TYR A 5 21.89 1.32 33.03
N TYR A 6 22.07 2.62 33.32
CA TYR A 6 21.60 3.71 32.47
C TYR A 6 22.40 3.83 31.17
N LEU A 7 23.71 3.59 31.23
CA LEU A 7 24.55 3.57 30.03
C LEU A 7 24.16 2.41 29.11
N PHE A 8 23.93 1.23 29.68
CA PHE A 8 23.52 0.06 28.91
C PHE A 8 22.16 0.26 28.23
N THR A 9 21.16 0.77 28.96
CA THR A 9 19.84 1.06 28.38
C THR A 9 19.89 2.18 27.35
N ALA A 10 20.66 3.24 27.56
CA ALA A 10 20.83 4.31 26.57
C ALA A 10 21.44 3.79 25.26
N THR A 11 22.49 2.97 25.34
CA THR A 11 23.09 2.34 24.16
C THR A 11 22.09 1.42 23.45
N LEU A 12 21.32 0.63 24.21
CA LEU A 12 20.34 -0.29 23.65
C LEU A 12 19.20 0.45 22.92
N VAL A 13 18.70 1.54 23.49
CA VAL A 13 17.70 2.42 22.85
C VAL A 13 18.26 3.08 21.60
N ALA A 14 19.52 3.55 21.61
CA ALA A 14 20.15 4.17 20.46
C ALA A 14 20.30 3.17 19.29
N VAL A 15 20.74 1.94 19.57
CA VAL A 15 20.87 0.87 18.57
C VAL A 15 19.51 0.48 18.00
N LEU A 16 18.49 0.27 18.84
CA LEU A 16 17.13 -0.03 18.37
C LEU A 16 16.58 1.08 17.48
N THR A 17 16.78 2.34 17.88
CA THR A 17 16.31 3.50 17.11
C THR A 17 16.97 3.55 15.73
N LEU A 18 18.28 3.30 15.66
CA LEU A 18 19.01 3.23 14.39
C LEU A 18 18.53 2.07 13.51
N VAL A 19 18.31 0.88 14.08
CA VAL A 19 17.82 -0.29 13.34
C VAL A 19 16.42 -0.03 12.77
N ILE A 20 15.51 0.54 13.57
CA ILE A 20 14.15 0.88 13.12
C ILE A 20 14.19 1.96 12.04
N SER A 21 15.01 3.01 12.23
CA SER A 21 15.20 4.06 11.23
C SER A 21 15.75 3.50 9.92
N TRP A 22 16.77 2.65 9.98
CA TRP A 22 17.34 1.98 8.81
C TRP A 22 16.31 1.06 8.13
N TRP A 23 15.50 0.34 8.90
CA TRP A 23 14.47 -0.55 8.36
C TRP A 23 13.33 0.24 7.69
N LYS A 24 12.92 1.35 8.29
CA LYS A 24 11.94 2.28 7.72
C LYS A 24 12.49 2.98 6.46
N GLN A 25 13.78 3.26 6.43
CA GLN A 25 14.48 3.80 5.26
C GLN A 25 14.73 2.74 4.16
N LYS A 26 14.85 1.46 4.53
CA LYS A 26 14.90 0.32 3.60
C LYS A 26 13.59 0.10 2.84
N ARG A 27 12.44 0.53 3.39
CA ARG A 27 11.27 0.83 2.56
C ARG A 27 11.60 2.03 1.69
N THR A 28 12.34 1.73 0.64
CA THR A 28 12.79 2.70 -0.34
C THR A 28 11.54 3.40 -0.87
N SER A 29 11.59 4.70 -1.15
CA SER A 29 10.48 5.40 -1.81
C SER A 29 10.00 4.64 -3.06
N ARG A 30 10.90 3.88 -3.69
CA ARG A 30 10.64 2.93 -4.77
C ARG A 30 9.72 1.76 -4.37
N GLU A 31 9.86 1.14 -3.21
CA GLU A 31 8.95 0.09 -2.74
C GLU A 31 7.56 0.65 -2.44
N ILE A 32 7.49 1.82 -1.79
CA ILE A 32 6.23 2.51 -1.52
C ILE A 32 5.54 2.89 -2.84
N PHE A 33 6.31 3.39 -3.81
CA PHE A 33 5.83 3.68 -5.16
C PHE A 33 5.33 2.42 -5.88
N TRP A 34 6.05 1.30 -5.78
CA TRP A 34 5.61 0.02 -6.37
C TRP A 34 4.32 -0.50 -5.75
N VAL A 35 4.14 -0.37 -4.43
CA VAL A 35 2.88 -0.69 -3.76
C VAL A 35 1.76 0.23 -4.26
N MET A 36 2.01 1.53 -4.40
CA MET A 36 1.03 2.48 -4.90
C MET A 36 0.62 2.18 -6.35
N VAL A 37 1.59 1.93 -7.23
CA VAL A 37 1.34 1.52 -8.63
C VAL A 37 0.54 0.21 -8.67
N LYS A 38 0.87 -0.76 -7.81
CA LYS A 38 0.12 -2.02 -7.72
C LYS A 38 -1.33 -1.78 -7.34
N VAL A 39 -1.60 -0.94 -6.34
CA VAL A 39 -2.96 -0.58 -5.93
C VAL A 39 -3.73 0.11 -7.06
N ILE A 40 -3.11 1.09 -7.74
CA ILE A 40 -3.73 1.80 -8.87
C ILE A 40 -4.02 0.84 -10.03
N SER A 41 -3.09 -0.07 -10.34
CA SER A 41 -3.27 -1.06 -11.42
C SER A 41 -4.45 -2.00 -11.13
N VAL A 42 -4.58 -2.48 -9.90
CA VAL A 42 -5.69 -3.35 -9.50
C VAL A 42 -7.02 -2.59 -9.57
N LEU A 43 -7.05 -1.34 -9.11
CA LEU A 43 -8.24 -0.51 -9.20
C LEU A 43 -8.67 -0.29 -10.66
N ALA A 44 -7.72 0.00 -11.55
CA ALA A 44 -8.00 0.18 -12.98
C ALA A 44 -8.56 -1.09 -13.64
N VAL A 45 -8.02 -2.27 -13.28
CA VAL A 45 -8.54 -3.56 -13.75
C VAL A 45 -9.97 -3.77 -13.27
N ILE A 46 -10.25 -3.53 -11.99
CA ILE A 46 -11.60 -3.69 -11.42
C ILE A 46 -12.59 -2.78 -12.16
N VAL A 47 -12.27 -1.49 -12.33
CA VAL A 47 -13.12 -0.54 -13.05
C VAL A 47 -13.36 -0.99 -14.49
N SER A 48 -12.31 -1.42 -15.19
CA SER A 48 -12.42 -1.89 -16.57
C SER A 48 -13.31 -3.12 -16.70
N VAL A 49 -13.19 -4.07 -15.76
CA VAL A 49 -14.06 -5.26 -15.71
C VAL A 49 -15.50 -4.87 -15.45
N ILE A 50 -15.77 -3.98 -14.49
CA ILE A 50 -17.13 -3.51 -14.19
C ILE A 50 -17.76 -2.86 -15.43
N LEU A 51 -17.02 -1.95 -16.09
CA LEU A 51 -17.50 -1.28 -17.31
C LEU A 51 -17.77 -2.28 -18.44
N GLY A 52 -16.85 -3.24 -18.67
CA GLY A 52 -17.02 -4.25 -19.71
C GLY A 52 -18.21 -5.18 -19.43
N VAL A 53 -18.37 -5.63 -18.19
CA VAL A 53 -19.52 -6.46 -17.78
C VAL A 53 -20.83 -5.69 -17.92
N ALA A 54 -20.84 -4.40 -17.55
CA ALA A 54 -22.01 -3.56 -17.71
C ALA A 54 -22.41 -3.38 -19.19
N GLN A 55 -21.43 -3.16 -20.07
CA GLN A 55 -21.68 -3.08 -21.52
C GLN A 55 -22.20 -4.40 -22.07
N LEU A 56 -21.66 -5.54 -21.62
CA LEU A 56 -22.17 -6.87 -22.01
C LEU A 56 -23.62 -7.05 -21.56
N LEU A 57 -23.94 -6.75 -20.30
CA LEU A 57 -25.31 -6.84 -19.77
C LEU A 57 -26.28 -5.92 -20.54
N ALA A 58 -25.83 -4.73 -20.93
CA ALA A 58 -26.61 -3.83 -21.77
C ALA A 58 -26.81 -4.39 -23.19
N PHE A 59 -25.78 -4.99 -23.78
CA PHE A 59 -25.88 -5.66 -25.08
C PHE A 59 -26.88 -6.82 -25.06
N TYR A 60 -26.93 -7.59 -23.97
CA TYR A 60 -27.90 -8.67 -23.78
C TYR A 60 -29.31 -8.17 -23.38
N GLY A 61 -29.52 -6.86 -23.24
CA GLY A 61 -30.80 -6.27 -22.84
C GLY A 61 -31.19 -6.53 -21.39
N ILE A 62 -30.26 -7.00 -20.56
CA ILE A 62 -30.47 -7.29 -19.13
C ILE A 62 -30.32 -6.00 -18.30
N ALA A 63 -29.46 -5.08 -18.72
CA ALA A 63 -29.23 -3.81 -18.06
C ALA A 63 -29.60 -2.62 -18.97
N GLN A 64 -30.14 -1.55 -18.38
CA GLN A 64 -30.50 -0.34 -19.10
C GLN A 64 -29.23 0.39 -19.58
N SER A 65 -29.18 0.75 -20.86
CA SER A 65 -28.07 1.52 -21.44
C SER A 65 -28.02 2.91 -20.78
N GLY A 66 -27.04 3.13 -19.90
CA GLY A 66 -26.89 4.35 -19.10
C GLY A 66 -26.58 4.13 -17.62
N PHE A 67 -26.51 2.89 -17.12
CA PHE A 67 -26.23 2.63 -15.69
C PHE A 67 -24.88 3.18 -15.19
N PHE A 68 -23.90 3.41 -16.06
CA PHE A 68 -22.55 3.92 -15.71
C PHE A 68 -22.14 5.20 -16.46
N LEU A 69 -23.04 5.83 -17.23
CA LEU A 69 -22.74 7.01 -18.06
C LEU A 69 -23.73 8.13 -17.78
#